data_AF-A0A0C2MXE1-F1
#
_entry.id   AF-A0A0C2MXE1-F1
#
_cell.length_a   1.000
_cell.length_b   1.000
_cell.length_c   1.000
_cell.angle_alpha   90.00
_cell.angle_beta   90.00
_cell.angle_gamma   90.00
#
_symmetry.space_group_name_H-M   'P 1'
#
loop_
_entity.id
_entity.type
_entity.pdbx_description
1 polymer ?
#
loop_
_entity_poly.entity_id
_entity_poly.type
_entity_poly.pdbx_seq_one_letter_code
_entity_poly.pdbx_strand_id
1 'polypeptide(L)'
;MSIDPQINSYHTEMDDVDESSLCNNEQKDTLHTGIMTGKMYENFQRFDEAGKAYFDAAGLQENILENYSCALENYRESAKCYLNINSRKVIDCYQKIIDVMLKDEQINWGIKYCFEFGYKCGTQFGDLRKREEFYKRGEDLRSILLKTHYSDYENDLEEAFEVHDNFNVKKYCGGAHFVFYTSVCRNCIEAYESLNEFLKGLTKDQIEKNKYK
;
A
#
# COMPACT_ATOMS: atom_id res chain seq x y z
N MET A 1 7.07 -35.39 -75.39
CA MET A 1 6.52 -35.60 -74.03
C MET A 1 7.45 -34.87 -73.08
N SER A 2 7.11 -33.63 -72.74
CA SER A 2 7.91 -32.78 -71.86
C SER A 2 7.32 -32.86 -70.47
N ILE A 3 8.15 -33.18 -69.48
CA ILE A 3 7.78 -33.30 -68.07
C ILE A 3 8.23 -32.01 -67.40
N ASP A 4 7.28 -31.16 -67.00
CA ASP A 4 7.55 -29.99 -66.18
C ASP A 4 7.80 -30.42 -64.72
N PRO A 5 8.84 -29.91 -64.04
CA PRO A 5 9.05 -30.19 -62.63
C PRO A 5 8.22 -29.23 -61.77
N GLN A 6 7.28 -29.78 -61.00
CA GLN A 6 6.58 -29.05 -59.95
C GLN A 6 7.56 -28.70 -58.82
N ILE A 7 7.89 -27.41 -58.71
CA ILE A 7 8.63 -26.84 -57.59
C ILE A 7 7.65 -26.71 -56.42
N ASN A 8 7.77 -27.61 -55.45
CA ASN A 8 7.10 -27.50 -54.15
C ASN A 8 7.73 -26.35 -53.36
N SER A 9 7.09 -25.18 -53.41
CA SER A 9 7.38 -24.04 -52.56
C SER A 9 6.86 -24.34 -51.15
N TYR A 10 7.72 -24.88 -50.30
CA TYR A 10 7.45 -24.95 -48.86
C TYR A 10 7.51 -23.52 -48.30
N HIS A 11 6.35 -22.90 -48.15
CA HIS A 11 6.19 -21.70 -47.33
C HIS A 11 6.38 -22.13 -45.87
N THR A 12 7.53 -21.80 -45.29
CA THR A 12 7.72 -21.85 -43.84
C THR A 12 7.03 -20.61 -43.28
N GLU A 13 5.85 -20.79 -42.71
CA GLU A 13 5.24 -19.80 -41.81
C GLU A 13 6.18 -19.68 -40.60
N MET A 14 6.91 -18.57 -40.52
CA MET A 14 7.61 -18.19 -39.29
C MET A 14 6.52 -17.70 -38.35
N ASP A 15 6.23 -18.48 -37.32
CA ASP A 15 5.38 -18.06 -36.22
C ASP A 15 5.97 -16.77 -35.63
N ASP A 16 5.25 -15.65 -35.81
CA ASP A 16 5.58 -14.38 -35.18
C ASP A 16 5.53 -14.58 -33.66
N VAL A 17 6.70 -14.80 -33.06
CA VAL A 17 6.84 -14.81 -31.60
C VAL A 17 6.48 -13.42 -31.11
N ASP A 18 5.30 -13.31 -30.50
CA ASP A 18 4.76 -12.07 -29.94
C ASP A 18 5.79 -11.42 -29.00
N GLU A 19 6.45 -10.36 -29.47
CA GLU A 19 7.47 -9.58 -28.73
C GLU A 19 6.95 -9.12 -27.36
N SER A 20 5.64 -8.99 -27.20
CA SER A 20 4.97 -8.71 -25.92
C SER A 20 5.25 -9.78 -24.86
N SER A 21 5.37 -11.05 -25.26
CA SER A 21 5.62 -12.18 -24.35
C SER A 21 7.02 -12.16 -23.75
N LEU A 22 8.03 -11.76 -24.54
CA LEU A 22 9.43 -11.71 -24.11
C LEU A 22 9.68 -10.57 -23.12
N CYS A 23 9.12 -9.38 -23.36
CA CYS A 23 9.24 -8.22 -22.48
C CYS A 23 8.66 -8.49 -21.08
N ASN A 24 7.55 -9.23 -21.00
CA ASN A 24 6.90 -9.59 -19.74
C ASN A 24 7.73 -10.58 -18.88
N ASN A 25 8.55 -11.43 -19.50
CA ASN A 25 9.37 -12.39 -18.75
C ASN A 25 10.61 -11.73 -18.12
N GLU A 26 11.28 -10.84 -18.86
CA GLU A 26 12.44 -10.09 -18.35
C GLU A 26 12.07 -9.20 -17.15
N GLN A 27 10.90 -8.57 -17.19
CA GLN A 27 10.39 -7.74 -16.09
C GLN A 27 10.07 -8.56 -14.83
N LYS A 28 9.53 -9.77 -15.00
CA LYS A 28 9.26 -10.70 -13.89
C LYS A 28 10.56 -11.21 -13.24
N ASP A 29 11.57 -11.51 -14.05
CA ASP A 29 12.88 -11.93 -13.55
C ASP A 29 13.59 -10.81 -12.80
N THR A 30 13.52 -9.58 -13.33
CA THR A 30 14.03 -8.37 -12.68
C THR A 30 13.34 -8.14 -11.33
N LEU A 31 12.01 -8.27 -11.30
CA LEU A 31 11.22 -8.14 -10.08
C LEU A 31 11.63 -9.19 -9.03
N HIS A 32 11.69 -10.47 -9.44
CA HIS A 32 12.08 -11.56 -8.55
C HIS A 32 13.47 -11.33 -7.96
N THR A 33 14.42 -10.93 -8.80
CA THR A 33 15.80 -10.61 -8.40
C THR A 33 15.82 -9.45 -7.41
N GLY A 34 15.04 -8.39 -7.65
CA GLY A 34 14.94 -7.23 -6.75
C GLY A 34 14.44 -7.60 -5.36
N ILE A 35 13.37 -8.40 -5.27
CA ILE A 35 12.81 -8.86 -3.98
C ILE A 35 13.80 -9.77 -3.24
N MET A 36 14.44 -10.72 -3.94
CA MET A 36 15.44 -11.60 -3.34
C MET A 36 16.66 -10.83 -2.83
N THR A 37 17.09 -9.81 -3.57
CA THR A 37 18.17 -8.89 -3.17
C THR A 37 17.79 -8.11 -1.92
N GLY A 38 16.55 -7.59 -1.84
CA GLY A 38 16.03 -6.92 -0.65
C GLY A 38 16.11 -7.81 0.60
N LYS A 39 15.62 -9.05 0.50
CA LYS A 39 15.69 -10.06 1.58
C LYS A 39 17.13 -10.39 1.98
N MET A 40 18.02 -10.56 1.01
CA MET A 40 19.43 -10.80 1.25
C MET A 40 20.05 -9.65 2.06
N TYR A 41 19.82 -8.40 1.65
CA TYR A 41 20.34 -7.24 2.38
C TYR A 41 19.75 -7.10 3.79
N GLU A 42 18.46 -7.39 3.98
CA GLU A 42 17.82 -7.41 5.30
C GLU A 42 18.49 -8.44 6.23
N ASN A 43 18.80 -9.64 5.73
CA ASN A 43 19.51 -10.68 6.49
C ASN A 43 20.93 -10.24 6.92
N PHE A 44 21.59 -9.39 6.11
CA PHE A 44 22.88 -8.79 6.44
C PHE A 44 22.78 -7.45 7.17
N GLN A 45 21.58 -7.05 7.63
CA GLN A 45 21.31 -5.77 8.32
C GLN A 45 21.70 -4.53 7.50
N ARG A 46 21.75 -4.65 6.18
CA ARG A 46 21.98 -3.56 5.22
C ARG A 46 20.66 -2.90 4.84
N PHE A 47 20.05 -2.24 5.83
CA PHE A 47 18.67 -1.78 5.72
C PHE A 47 18.46 -0.66 4.68
N ASP A 48 19.44 0.20 4.41
CA ASP A 48 19.28 1.24 3.38
C ASP A 48 19.19 0.61 1.98
N GLU A 49 20.05 -0.37 1.70
CA GLU A 49 20.06 -1.10 0.44
C GLU A 49 18.85 -2.04 0.30
N ALA A 50 18.45 -2.71 1.39
CA ALA A 50 17.22 -3.50 1.42
C ALA A 50 16.00 -2.62 1.13
N GLY A 51 15.91 -1.46 1.80
CA GLY A 51 14.84 -0.50 1.60
C GLY A 51 14.76 -0.02 0.14
N LYS A 52 15.90 0.26 -0.49
CA LYS A 52 15.94 0.63 -1.90
C LYS A 52 15.50 -0.51 -2.81
N ALA A 53 15.99 -1.73 -2.60
CA ALA A 53 15.63 -2.88 -3.43
C ALA A 53 14.12 -3.16 -3.42
N TYR A 54 13.49 -3.12 -2.23
CA TYR A 54 12.04 -3.26 -2.12
C TYR A 54 11.27 -2.09 -2.78
N PHE A 55 11.77 -0.86 -2.64
CA PHE A 55 11.14 0.31 -3.27
C PHE A 55 11.14 0.21 -4.80
N ASP A 56 12.28 -0.17 -5.38
CA ASP A 56 12.43 -0.32 -6.83
C ASP A 56 11.53 -1.46 -7.33
N ALA A 57 11.49 -2.61 -6.62
CA ALA A 57 10.60 -3.73 -6.92
C ALA A 57 9.10 -3.34 -6.88
N ALA A 58 8.70 -2.54 -5.88
CA ALA A 58 7.34 -2.01 -5.78
C ALA A 58 6.99 -1.11 -6.95
N GLY A 59 7.93 -0.27 -7.41
CA GLY A 59 7.75 0.59 -8.57
C GLY A 59 7.51 -0.19 -9.87
N LEU A 60 8.19 -1.31 -10.07
CA LEU A 60 7.95 -2.22 -11.21
C LEU A 60 6.54 -2.84 -11.14
N GLN A 61 6.15 -3.33 -9.95
CA GLN A 61 4.81 -3.90 -9.77
C GLN A 61 3.71 -2.87 -9.97
N GLU A 62 3.88 -1.65 -9.46
CA GLU A 62 2.90 -0.57 -9.57
C GLU A 62 2.71 -0.10 -11.02
N ASN A 63 3.81 0.19 -11.73
CA ASN A 63 3.75 0.96 -12.97
C ASN A 63 3.85 0.10 -14.24
N ILE A 64 4.31 -1.15 -14.13
CA ILE A 64 4.48 -2.03 -15.28
C ILE A 64 3.51 -3.20 -15.21
N LEU A 65 3.41 -3.84 -14.05
CA LEU A 65 2.57 -5.05 -13.88
C LEU A 65 1.16 -4.73 -13.37
N GLU A 66 0.88 -3.46 -13.04
CA GLU A 66 -0.38 -2.99 -12.43
C GLU A 66 -0.82 -3.85 -11.23
N ASN A 67 0.14 -4.43 -10.51
CA ASN A 67 -0.10 -5.30 -9.36
C ASN A 67 0.01 -4.49 -8.07
N TYR A 68 -1.06 -3.77 -7.75
CA TYR A 68 -1.12 -2.84 -6.61
C TYR A 68 -0.96 -3.54 -5.26
N SER A 69 -1.52 -4.74 -5.09
CA SER A 69 -1.41 -5.49 -3.84
C SER A 69 0.05 -5.82 -3.51
N CYS A 70 0.80 -6.39 -4.46
CA CYS A 70 2.21 -6.70 -4.24
C CYS A 70 3.09 -5.45 -4.14
N ALA A 71 2.79 -4.41 -4.95
CA ALA A 71 3.49 -3.13 -4.84
C ALA A 71 3.36 -2.53 -3.43
N LEU A 72 2.15 -2.57 -2.87
CA LEU A 72 1.85 -2.10 -1.53
C LEU A 72 2.65 -2.86 -0.45
N GLU A 73 2.74 -4.19 -0.55
CA GLU A 73 3.56 -5.00 0.36
C GLU A 73 5.04 -4.61 0.30
N ASN A 74 5.60 -4.47 -0.90
CA ASN A 74 7.00 -4.11 -1.07
C ASN A 74 7.30 -2.66 -0.62
N TYR A 75 6.40 -1.70 -0.85
CA TYR A 75 6.55 -0.36 -0.28
C TYR A 75 6.51 -0.37 1.26
N ARG A 76 5.72 -1.25 1.89
CA ARG A 76 5.70 -1.43 3.35
C ARG A 76 7.00 -2.04 3.87
N GLU A 77 7.55 -3.06 3.22
CA GLU A 77 8.86 -3.62 3.59
C GLU A 77 9.99 -2.60 3.41
N SER A 78 9.92 -1.79 2.34
CA SER A 78 10.84 -0.66 2.14
C SER A 78 10.76 0.36 3.29
N ALA A 79 9.55 0.78 3.66
CA ALA A 79 9.32 1.70 4.77
C ALA A 79 9.86 1.14 6.09
N LYS A 80 9.64 -0.15 6.36
CA LYS A 80 10.13 -0.85 7.54
C LYS A 80 11.67 -0.86 7.61
N CYS A 81 12.34 -1.12 6.48
CA CYS A 81 13.80 -1.06 6.41
C CYS A 81 14.32 0.35 6.72
N TYR A 82 13.73 1.39 6.13
CA TYR A 82 14.14 2.77 6.40
C TYR A 82 13.84 3.22 7.83
N LEU A 83 12.76 2.73 8.45
CA LEU A 83 12.47 2.97 9.86
C LEU A 83 13.54 2.39 10.78
N ASN A 84 14.08 1.20 10.49
CA ASN A 84 15.12 0.57 11.31
C ASN A 84 16.40 1.42 11.41
N ILE A 85 16.64 2.29 10.43
CA ILE A 85 17.79 3.21 10.40
C ILE A 85 17.40 4.67 10.56
N ASN A 86 16.15 4.97 10.96
CA ASN A 86 15.60 6.32 11.09
C ASN A 86 15.82 7.21 9.85
N SER A 87 15.76 6.61 8.65
CA SER A 87 15.97 7.32 7.39
C SER A 87 14.72 8.07 6.96
N ARG A 88 14.89 9.32 6.50
CA ARG A 88 13.79 10.15 5.98
C ARG A 88 13.14 9.58 4.70
N LYS A 89 13.80 8.64 4.01
CA LYS A 89 13.26 7.96 2.82
C LYS A 89 11.94 7.22 3.11
N VAL A 90 11.65 6.89 4.36
CA VAL A 90 10.35 6.35 4.79
C VAL A 90 9.16 7.25 4.38
N ILE A 91 9.36 8.57 4.32
CA ILE A 91 8.32 9.54 3.94
C ILE A 91 7.92 9.36 2.47
N ASP A 92 8.86 8.95 1.61
CA ASP A 92 8.58 8.65 0.21
C ASP A 92 7.81 7.34 0.08
N CYS A 93 8.15 6.32 0.89
CA CYS A 93 7.38 5.08 0.98
C CYS A 93 5.94 5.35 1.45
N TYR A 94 5.75 6.22 2.45
CA TYR A 94 4.42 6.58 2.94
C TYR A 94 3.55 7.23 1.86
N GLN A 95 4.12 8.15 1.08
CA GLN A 95 3.42 8.75 -0.06
C GLN A 95 3.01 7.67 -1.08
N LYS A 96 3.96 6.80 -1.46
CA LYS A 96 3.70 5.70 -2.40
C LYS A 96 2.65 4.70 -1.92
N ILE A 97 2.65 4.35 -0.64
CA ILE A 97 1.60 3.50 -0.05
C ILE A 97 0.21 4.12 -0.23
N ILE A 98 0.07 5.42 0.04
CA ILE A 98 -1.21 6.11 -0.16
C ILE A 98 -1.57 6.17 -1.64
N ASP A 99 -0.61 6.50 -2.52
CA ASP A 99 -0.85 6.57 -3.97
C ASP A 99 -1.37 5.23 -4.52
N VAL A 100 -0.72 4.11 -4.14
CA VAL A 100 -1.14 2.76 -4.56
C VAL A 100 -2.53 2.43 -4.02
N MET A 101 -2.84 2.78 -2.76
CA MET A 101 -4.18 2.56 -2.21
C MET A 101 -5.26 3.34 -2.96
N LEU A 102 -4.96 4.56 -3.39
CA LEU A 102 -5.91 5.35 -4.18
C LEU A 102 -6.11 4.77 -5.58
N LYS A 103 -5.05 4.25 -6.22
CA LYS A 103 -5.13 3.54 -7.50
C LYS A 103 -5.95 2.25 -7.41
N ASP A 104 -5.84 1.55 -6.29
CA ASP A 104 -6.60 0.32 -6.00
C ASP A 104 -8.00 0.60 -5.43
N GLU A 105 -8.51 1.83 -5.57
CA GLU A 105 -9.83 2.29 -5.11
C GLU A 105 -10.08 2.14 -3.59
N GLN A 106 -9.02 1.90 -2.80
CA GLN A 106 -9.06 1.77 -1.34
C GLN A 106 -9.00 3.14 -0.64
N ILE A 107 -9.86 4.07 -1.05
CA ILE A 107 -9.84 5.49 -0.62
C ILE A 107 -9.91 5.63 0.91
N ASN A 108 -10.78 4.86 1.57
CA ASN A 108 -10.93 4.90 3.03
C ASN A 108 -9.61 4.53 3.76
N TRP A 109 -8.88 3.54 3.24
CA TRP A 109 -7.55 3.20 3.77
C TRP A 109 -6.54 4.31 3.48
N GLY A 110 -6.53 4.86 2.26
CA GLY A 110 -5.68 6.01 1.92
C GLY A 110 -5.87 7.20 2.86
N ILE A 111 -7.13 7.54 3.19
CA ILE A 111 -7.47 8.59 4.17
C ILE A 111 -6.90 8.25 5.54
N LYS A 112 -7.13 7.03 6.05
CA LYS A 112 -6.60 6.59 7.34
C LYS A 112 -5.07 6.71 7.40
N TYR A 113 -4.38 6.22 6.37
CA TYR A 113 -2.92 6.28 6.30
C TYR A 113 -2.38 7.70 6.18
N CYS A 114 -3.10 8.64 5.56
CA CYS A 114 -2.74 10.06 5.61
C CYS A 114 -2.61 10.55 7.07
N PHE A 115 -3.58 10.24 7.94
CA PHE A 115 -3.49 10.67 9.34
C PHE A 115 -2.42 9.91 10.12
N GLU A 116 -2.30 8.60 9.95
CA GLU A 116 -1.27 7.81 10.65
C GLU A 116 0.15 8.26 10.25
N PHE A 117 0.43 8.40 8.96
CA PHE A 117 1.74 8.82 8.47
C PHE A 117 2.04 10.28 8.77
N GLY A 118 1.04 11.16 8.74
CA GLY A 118 1.18 12.54 9.20
C GLY A 118 1.62 12.58 10.67
N TYR A 119 0.95 11.85 11.55
CA TYR A 119 1.31 11.78 12.96
C TYR A 119 2.74 11.28 13.17
N LYS A 120 3.14 10.21 12.48
CA LYS A 120 4.52 9.68 12.53
C LYS A 120 5.55 10.69 12.03
N CYS A 121 5.27 11.42 10.95
CA CYS A 121 6.14 12.49 10.45
C CYS A 121 6.43 13.54 11.52
N GLY A 122 5.40 14.00 12.23
CA GLY A 122 5.55 15.02 13.27
C GLY A 122 6.23 14.51 14.54
N THR A 123 5.88 13.30 14.98
CA THR A 123 6.35 12.77 16.27
C THR A 123 7.70 12.07 16.19
N GLN A 124 7.92 11.22 15.19
CA GLN A 124 9.15 10.44 15.06
C GLN A 124 10.27 11.21 14.37
N PHE A 125 9.94 12.03 13.37
CA PHE A 125 10.94 12.74 12.55
C PHE A 125 11.02 14.24 12.84
N GLY A 126 10.11 14.79 13.67
CA GLY A 126 10.00 16.22 13.91
C GLY A 126 9.60 17.02 12.67
N ASP A 127 9.13 16.37 11.60
CA ASP A 127 8.78 17.02 10.34
C ASP A 127 7.32 17.48 10.38
N LEU A 128 7.12 18.62 11.05
CA LEU A 128 5.80 19.24 11.17
C LEU A 128 5.23 19.61 9.79
N ARG A 129 6.06 20.02 8.83
CA ARG A 129 5.60 20.37 7.49
C ARG A 129 5.00 19.15 6.79
N LYS A 130 5.70 18.02 6.79
CA LYS A 130 5.19 16.78 6.20
C LYS A 130 3.96 16.25 6.93
N ARG A 131 3.89 16.39 8.26
CA ARG A 131 2.67 16.10 9.01
C ARG A 131 1.47 16.88 8.45
N GLU A 132 1.62 18.20 8.28
CA GLU A 132 0.56 19.05 7.77
C GLU A 132 0.17 18.69 6.33
N GLU A 133 1.13 18.36 5.47
CA GLU A 133 0.88 17.91 4.10
C GLU A 133 0.02 16.64 4.06
N PHE A 134 0.36 15.63 4.87
CA PHE A 134 -0.43 14.40 4.94
C PHE A 134 -1.83 14.63 5.51
N TYR A 135 -1.96 15.41 6.59
CA TYR A 135 -3.28 15.72 7.15
C TYR A 135 -4.17 16.45 6.14
N LYS A 136 -3.63 17.45 5.46
CA LYS A 136 -4.37 18.17 4.41
C LYS A 136 -4.80 17.21 3.30
N ARG A 137 -3.90 16.33 2.84
CA ARG A 137 -4.24 15.32 1.83
C ARG A 137 -5.39 14.41 2.28
N GLY A 138 -5.39 13.97 3.53
CA GLY A 138 -6.48 13.16 4.10
C GLY A 138 -7.81 13.90 4.18
N GLU A 139 -7.78 15.20 4.52
CA GLU A 139 -8.96 16.08 4.55
C GLU A 139 -9.51 16.33 3.14
N ASP A 140 -8.64 16.58 2.15
CA ASP A 140 -9.02 16.78 0.75
C ASP A 140 -9.69 15.52 0.19
N LEU A 141 -9.11 14.33 0.43
CA LEU A 141 -9.69 13.05 0.03
C LEU A 141 -11.05 12.80 0.69
N ARG A 142 -11.19 13.11 1.98
CA ARG A 142 -12.47 12.99 2.70
C ARG A 142 -13.51 13.94 2.13
N SER A 143 -13.13 15.17 1.77
CA SER A 143 -14.06 16.13 1.16
C SER A 143 -14.58 15.65 -0.18
N ILE A 144 -13.72 15.04 -1.01
CA ILE A 144 -14.12 14.45 -2.29
C ILE A 144 -15.15 13.35 -2.06
N LEU A 145 -14.86 12.42 -1.14
CA LEU A 145 -15.75 11.30 -0.83
C LEU A 145 -17.11 11.76 -0.30
N LEU A 146 -17.14 12.80 0.55
CA LEU A 146 -18.39 13.39 1.01
C LEU A 146 -19.14 14.03 -0.17
N LYS A 147 -18.50 14.83 -1.03
CA LYS A 147 -19.18 15.47 -2.17
C LYS A 147 -19.82 14.46 -3.13
N THR A 148 -19.17 13.33 -3.39
CA THR A 148 -19.71 12.28 -4.27
C THR A 148 -20.90 11.54 -3.67
N HIS A 149 -21.04 11.54 -2.35
CA HIS A 149 -22.19 10.92 -1.68
C HIS A 149 -23.32 11.92 -1.42
N TYR A 150 -23.03 13.18 -1.09
CA TYR A 150 -24.06 14.16 -0.72
C TYR A 150 -24.92 14.67 -1.89
N SER A 151 -24.46 14.58 -3.14
CA SER A 151 -25.28 14.95 -4.30
C SER A 151 -26.55 14.13 -4.44
N ASP A 152 -26.58 12.95 -3.82
CA ASP A 152 -27.70 12.01 -3.93
C ASP A 152 -28.71 12.17 -2.77
N TYR A 153 -28.36 12.93 -1.73
CA TYR A 153 -29.16 13.10 -0.50
C TYR A 153 -29.68 14.53 -0.28
N GLU A 154 -29.74 15.36 -1.33
CA GLU A 154 -30.14 16.78 -1.22
C GLU A 154 -31.54 17.00 -0.58
N ASN A 155 -32.35 15.93 -0.43
CA ASN A 155 -33.67 15.97 0.18
C ASN A 155 -33.85 15.10 1.45
N ASP A 156 -32.82 14.38 1.92
CA ASP A 156 -32.94 13.52 3.11
C ASP A 156 -31.70 13.64 4.03
N LEU A 157 -31.83 14.53 5.02
CA LEU A 157 -30.80 14.76 6.04
C LEU A 157 -30.66 13.58 7.01
N GLU A 158 -31.72 12.79 7.23
CA GLU A 158 -31.71 11.66 8.17
C GLU A 158 -30.92 10.49 7.56
N GLU A 159 -31.11 10.22 6.28
CA GLU A 159 -30.33 9.23 5.52
C GLU A 159 -28.83 9.62 5.43
N ALA A 160 -28.53 10.91 5.27
CA ALA A 160 -27.15 11.41 5.28
C ALA A 160 -26.45 11.19 6.64
N PHE A 161 -27.17 11.33 7.76
CA PHE A 161 -26.65 11.04 9.09
C PHE A 161 -26.42 9.53 9.31
N GLU A 162 -27.31 8.67 8.81
CA GLU A 162 -27.11 7.22 8.87
C GLU A 162 -25.91 6.76 8.03
N VAL A 163 -25.71 7.33 6.84
CA VAL A 163 -24.53 7.08 5.99
C VAL A 163 -23.26 7.60 6.65
N HIS A 164 -23.31 8.74 7.34
CA HIS A 164 -22.19 9.26 8.12
C HIS A 164 -21.81 8.31 9.27
N ASP A 165 -22.78 7.78 10.02
CA ASP A 165 -22.51 6.80 11.07
C ASP A 165 -21.98 5.47 10.53
N ASN A 166 -22.35 5.12 9.30
CA ASN A 166 -21.77 4.00 8.56
C ASN A 166 -20.30 4.20 8.17
N PHE A 167 -19.71 5.40 8.23
CA PHE A 167 -18.27 5.56 8.06
C PHE A 167 -17.45 4.94 9.21
N ASN A 168 -18.09 4.51 10.29
CA ASN A 168 -17.50 3.60 11.28
C ASN A 168 -17.82 2.15 10.90
N VAL A 169 -17.28 1.67 9.77
CA VAL A 169 -17.62 0.31 9.31
C VAL A 169 -17.03 -0.73 10.24
N LYS A 170 -17.94 -1.50 10.81
CA LYS A 170 -17.69 -2.82 11.37
C LYS A 170 -17.91 -3.82 10.24
N LYS A 171 -16.85 -4.25 9.55
CA LYS A 171 -17.00 -5.30 8.52
C LYS A 171 -16.96 -6.67 9.21
N TYR A 172 -18.02 -7.46 9.04
CA TYR A 172 -18.13 -8.82 9.57
C TYR A 172 -17.46 -9.80 8.61
N CYS A 173 -16.26 -10.29 8.94
CA CYS A 173 -15.59 -11.33 8.19
C CYS A 173 -15.64 -12.64 8.99
N GLY A 174 -16.45 -13.60 8.52
CA GLY A 174 -16.36 -15.02 8.87
C GLY A 174 -16.06 -15.33 10.34
N GLY A 175 -16.99 -15.02 11.25
CA GLY A 175 -17.09 -15.68 12.56
C GLY A 175 -16.32 -15.08 13.76
N ALA A 176 -15.36 -14.16 13.60
CA ALA A 176 -14.72 -13.56 14.79
C ALA A 176 -13.95 -12.23 14.62
N HIS A 177 -13.67 -11.76 13.41
CA HIS A 177 -12.82 -10.58 13.23
C HIS A 177 -13.62 -9.36 12.74
N PHE A 178 -13.59 -8.30 13.55
CA PHE A 178 -14.04 -6.97 13.18
C PHE A 178 -12.86 -6.20 12.60
N VAL A 179 -12.91 -5.88 11.30
CA VAL A 179 -12.00 -4.87 10.75
C VAL A 179 -12.68 -3.53 10.92
N PHE A 180 -12.12 -2.71 11.82
CA PHE A 180 -12.48 -1.31 11.97
C PHE A 180 -11.54 -0.50 11.08
N TYR A 181 -12.05 0.20 10.07
CA TYR A 181 -11.36 1.43 9.69
C TYR A 181 -11.85 2.52 10.62
N THR A 182 -10.92 3.01 11.42
CA THR A 182 -11.19 4.09 12.38
C THR A 182 -11.20 5.38 11.58
N SER A 183 -12.31 6.12 11.62
CA SER A 183 -12.48 7.45 10.99
C SER A 183 -11.67 8.52 11.73
N VAL A 184 -10.39 8.23 12.01
CA VAL A 184 -9.55 9.12 12.79
C VAL A 184 -9.32 10.41 11.99
N CYS A 185 -9.55 11.55 12.61
CA CYS A 185 -9.16 12.85 12.07
C CYS A 185 -7.86 13.30 12.73
N ARG A 186 -7.30 14.41 12.25
CA ARG A 186 -6.15 15.10 12.86
C ARG A 186 -6.26 15.23 14.38
N ASN A 187 -7.45 15.51 14.91
CA ASN A 187 -7.64 15.76 16.35
C ASN A 187 -7.73 14.45 17.17
N CYS A 188 -8.14 13.34 16.54
CA CYS A 188 -8.35 12.08 17.24
C CYS A 188 -7.14 11.14 17.15
N ILE A 189 -6.19 11.39 16.24
CA ILE A 189 -5.07 10.46 15.96
C ILE A 189 -4.11 10.33 17.12
N GLU A 190 -3.83 11.42 17.83
CA GLU A 190 -2.97 11.39 19.00
C GLU A 190 -3.59 10.57 20.14
N ALA A 191 -4.88 10.79 20.43
CA ALA A 191 -5.61 10.04 21.44
C ALA A 191 -5.71 8.55 21.08
N TYR A 192 -5.94 8.24 19.79
CA TYR A 192 -5.99 6.88 19.28
C TYR A 192 -4.64 6.15 19.40
N GLU A 193 -3.55 6.77 18.95
CA GLU A 193 -2.21 6.19 19.06
C GLU A 193 -1.77 6.01 20.52
N SER A 194 -2.11 6.97 21.40
CA SER A 194 -1.87 6.87 22.84
C SER A 194 -2.61 5.67 23.47
N LEU A 195 -3.87 5.45 23.09
CA LEU A 195 -4.64 4.29 23.50
C LEU A 195 -4.01 2.98 22.99
N ASN A 196 -3.59 2.94 21.73
CA ASN A 196 -2.94 1.76 21.16
C ASN A 196 -1.66 1.38 21.90
N GLU A 197 -0.79 2.35 22.22
CA GLU A 197 0.43 2.10 22.99
C GLU A 197 0.13 1.60 24.40
N PHE A 198 -0.87 2.17 25.08
CA PHE A 198 -1.33 1.69 26.38
C PHE A 198 -1.80 0.22 26.32
N LEU A 199 -2.60 -0.15 25.31
CA LEU A 199 -3.09 -1.52 25.13
C LEU A 199 -1.95 -2.51 24.82
N LYS A 200 -0.93 -2.10 24.05
CA LYS A 200 0.29 -2.91 23.82
C LYS A 200 1.06 -3.17 25.12
N GLY A 201 1.07 -2.21 26.05
CA GLY A 201 1.66 -2.40 27.37
C GLY A 201 0.94 -3.49 28.17
N LEU A 202 -0.39 -3.43 28.23
CA LEU A 202 -1.20 -4.39 28.98
C LEU A 202 -1.05 -5.84 28.49
N THR A 203 -0.95 -6.04 27.17
CA THR A 203 -0.78 -7.37 26.58
C THR A 203 0.59 -7.98 26.91
N LYS A 204 1.66 -7.18 26.96
CA LYS A 204 2.99 -7.64 27.39
C LYS A 204 2.99 -8.10 28.85
N ASP A 205 2.41 -7.31 29.75
CA ASP A 205 2.34 -7.63 31.18
C ASP A 205 1.56 -8.91 31.47
N GLN A 206 0.48 -9.16 30.71
CA GLN A 206 -0.31 -10.38 30.82
C GLN A 206 0.45 -11.62 30.31
N ILE A 207 1.19 -11.48 29.20
CA ILE A 207 2.05 -12.54 28.66
C ILE A 207 3.17 -12.87 29.66
N GLU A 208 3.81 -11.87 30.26
CA GLU A 208 4.88 -12.08 31.23
C GLU A 208 4.37 -12.76 32.50
N LYS A 209 3.21 -12.35 33.04
CA LYS A 209 2.59 -13.01 34.22
C LYS A 209 2.22 -14.48 33.98
N ASN A 210 1.96 -14.86 32.73
CA ASN A 210 1.66 -16.25 32.36
C ASN A 210 2.90 -17.10 32.08
N LYS A 211 4.10 -16.51 31.93
CA LYS A 211 5.36 -17.27 31.78
C LYS A 211 5.90 -17.84 33.10
N TYR A 212 5.41 -17.34 34.24
CA TYR A 212 5.88 -17.70 35.58
C TYR A 212 4.83 -18.46 36.40
N LYS A 213 3.78 -18.97 35.76
CA LYS A 213 2.83 -19.94 36.33
C LYS A 213 3.09 -21.31 35.71
#